data_AF-W1Y4N6-F1
#
_entry.id   AF-W1Y4N6-F1
#
_cell.length_a   1.000
_cell.length_b   1.000
_cell.length_c   1.000
_cell.angle_alpha   90.00
_cell.angle_beta   90.00
_cell.angle_gamma   90.00
#
_symmetry.space_group_name_H-M   'P 1'
#
loop_
_entity.id
_entity.type
_entity.pdbx_description
1 polymer ?
#
loop_
_entity_poly.entity_id
_entity_poly.type
_entity_poly.pdbx_seq_one_letter_code
_entity_poly.pdbx_strand_id
1 'polypeptide(L)' 'GQKQRVALASVLALKPKIIILDEATAMLDPAGRQMVMATLTSLRERFGKALTLITITHDMDEAALADRV' A
#
# COMPACT_ATOMS: atom_id res chain seq x y z
N GLY A 1 -10.16 6.36 5.46
CA GLY A 1 -10.10 5.73 6.80
C GLY A 1 -10.68 4.31 6.80
N GLN A 2 -11.94 4.14 7.24
CA GLN A 2 -12.52 2.80 7.49
C GLN A 2 -12.78 1.99 6.21
N LYS A 3 -13.41 2.59 5.19
CA LYS A 3 -13.70 1.90 3.90
C LYS A 3 -12.44 1.32 3.24
N GLN A 4 -11.32 2.03 3.33
CA GLN A 4 -10.05 1.61 2.74
C GLN A 4 -9.39 0.47 3.51
N ARG A 5 -9.50 0.46 4.86
CA ARG A 5 -9.05 -0.68 5.66
C ARG A 5 -9.86 -1.94 5.36
N VAL A 6 -11.18 -1.80 5.16
CA VAL A 6 -12.04 -2.92 4.77
C VAL A 6 -11.66 -3.45 3.40
N ALA A 7 -11.43 -2.59 2.41
CA ALA A 7 -11.00 -3.00 1.07
C ALA A 7 -9.62 -3.68 1.08
N LEU A 8 -8.67 -3.17 1.87
CA LEU A 8 -7.35 -3.79 1.99
C LEU A 8 -7.44 -5.12 2.73
N ALA A 9 -8.22 -5.19 3.81
CA ALA A 9 -8.45 -6.43 4.55
C ALA A 9 -9.12 -7.50 3.67
N SER A 10 -10.07 -7.13 2.81
CA SER A 10 -10.73 -8.08 1.90
C SER A 10 -9.76 -8.63 0.85
N VAL A 11 -8.85 -7.79 0.34
CA VAL A 11 -7.78 -8.25 -0.57
C VAL A 11 -6.81 -9.17 0.16
N LEU A 12 -6.37 -8.80 1.37
CA LEU A 12 -5.44 -9.60 2.17
C LEU A 12 -6.01 -10.95 2.63
N ALA A 13 -7.33 -11.02 2.84
CA ALA A 13 -8.01 -12.28 3.18
C ALA A 13 -7.82 -13.36 2.11
N LEU A 14 -7.61 -12.96 0.85
CA LEU A 14 -7.31 -13.86 -0.27
C LEU A 14 -5.87 -14.39 -0.25
N LYS A 15 -5.03 -13.92 0.68
CA LYS A 15 -3.59 -14.23 0.78
C LYS A 15 -2.87 -14.05 -0.56
N PRO A 16 -2.99 -12.87 -1.20
CA PRO A 16 -2.34 -12.62 -2.47
C PRO A 16 -0.83 -12.65 -2.30
N LYS A 17 -0.12 -13.13 -3.32
CA LYS A 17 1.35 -13.04 -3.38
C LYS A 17 1.80 -11.67 -3.91
N ILE A 18 0.93 -10.98 -4.66
CA ILE A 18 1.22 -9.71 -5.32
C ILE A 18 0.02 -8.79 -5.18
N ILE A 19 0.25 -7.54 -4.81
CA ILE A 19 -0.74 -6.45 -4.83
C ILE A 19 -0.19 -5.34 -5.72
N ILE A 20 -1.02 -4.84 -6.64
CA ILE A 20 -0.71 -3.71 -7.51
C ILE A 20 -1.60 -2.54 -7.10
N LEU A 21 -0.99 -1.38 -6.90
CA LEU A 21 -1.66 -0.14 -6.55
C LEU A 21 -1.36 0.88 -7.64
N ASP A 22 -2.37 1.27 -8.40
CA ASP A 22 -2.25 2.26 -9.46
C ASP A 22 -2.79 3.61 -8.98
N GLU A 23 -1.88 4.56 -8.71
CA GLU A 23 -2.16 5.89 -8.18
C GLU A 23 -3.15 5.92 -6.99
N ALA A 24 -3.12 4.88 -6.16
CA ALA A 24 -4.13 4.63 -5.12
C ALA A 24 -4.20 5.71 -4.03
N THR A 25 -3.22 6.63 -3.98
CA THR A 25 -3.10 7.72 -3.01
C THR A 25 -3.20 9.12 -3.63
N ALA A 26 -3.38 9.23 -4.95
CA ALA A 26 -3.45 10.52 -5.65
C ALA A 26 -4.65 11.37 -5.21
N MET A 27 -5.78 10.72 -4.91
CA MET A 27 -7.03 11.38 -4.49
C MET A 27 -7.18 11.51 -2.97
N LEU A 28 -6.14 11.17 -2.20
CA LEU A 28 -6.15 11.28 -0.75
C LEU A 28 -5.52 12.59 -0.30
N ASP A 29 -6.05 13.13 0.78
CA ASP A 29 -5.41 14.20 1.53
C ASP A 29 -4.09 13.70 2.16
N PRO A 30 -3.17 14.59 2.58
CA PRO A 30 -1.88 14.19 3.13
C PRO A 30 -1.97 13.20 4.30
N ALA A 31 -2.95 13.37 5.19
CA ALA A 31 -3.19 12.46 6.30
C ALA A 31 -3.71 11.09 5.82
N GLY A 32 -4.60 11.06 4.83
CA GLY A 32 -5.08 9.85 4.19
C GLY A 32 -3.95 9.05 3.54
N ARG A 33 -3.06 9.72 2.79
CA ARG A 33 -1.88 9.10 2.16
C ARG A 33 -0.95 8.49 3.20
N GLN A 34 -0.59 9.23 4.24
CA GLN A 34 0.29 8.75 5.30
C GLN A 34 -0.29 7.51 6.00
N MET A 35 -1.61 7.46 6.19
CA MET A 35 -2.29 6.28 6.75
C MET A 35 -2.21 5.06 5.83
N VAL A 36 -2.35 5.25 4.51
CA VAL A 36 -2.19 4.17 3.53
C VAL A 36 -0.77 3.65 3.55
N MET A 37 0.23 4.54 3.45
CA MET A 37 1.63 4.15 3.45
C MET A 37 2.03 3.42 4.73
N ALA A 38 1.59 3.90 5.90
CA ALA A 38 1.81 3.20 7.17
C ALA A 38 1.19 1.78 7.15
N THR A 39 0.01 1.62 6.55
CA THR A 39 -0.63 0.31 6.42
C THR A 39 0.17 -0.60 5.49
N LEU A 40 0.62 -0.11 4.33
CA LEU A 40 1.43 -0.88 3.39
C LEU A 40 2.76 -1.32 4.02
N THR A 41 3.43 -0.44 4.75
CA THR A 41 4.64 -0.76 5.52
C THR A 41 4.36 -1.86 6.54
N SER A 42 3.27 -1.76 7.32
CA SER A 42 2.90 -2.78 8.30
C SER A 42 2.62 -4.16 7.67
N LEU A 43 2.05 -4.18 6.46
CA LEU A 43 1.79 -5.41 5.73
C LEU A 43 3.08 -6.03 5.21
N ARG A 44 3.98 -5.21 4.67
CA ARG A 44 5.30 -5.66 4.27
C ARG A 44 6.07 -6.25 5.46
N GLU A 45 6.03 -5.61 6.63
CA GLU A 45 6.68 -6.13 7.84
C GLU A 45 6.06 -7.47 8.28
N ARG A 46 4.73 -7.59 8.25
CA ARG A 46 4.02 -8.77 8.71
C ARG A 46 4.16 -9.98 7.78
N PHE A 47 4.12 -9.76 6.47
CA PHE A 47 4.13 -10.83 5.46
C PHE A 47 5.50 -11.02 4.81
N GLY A 48 6.39 -10.03 4.91
CA GLY A 48 7.74 -10.07 4.36
C GLY A 48 7.75 -10.49 2.88
N LYS A 49 8.59 -11.45 2.55
CA LYS A 49 8.76 -11.99 1.19
C LYS A 49 7.53 -12.75 0.66
N ALA A 50 6.53 -13.04 1.49
CA ALA A 50 5.31 -13.71 1.02
C ALA A 50 4.37 -12.77 0.25
N LEU A 51 4.58 -11.45 0.34
CA LEU A 51 3.76 -10.43 -0.30
C LEU A 51 4.66 -9.44 -1.05
N THR A 52 4.47 -9.34 -2.37
CA THR A 52 5.10 -8.32 -3.21
C THR A 52 4.12 -7.17 -3.44
N LEU A 53 4.58 -5.94 -3.25
CA LEU A 53 3.80 -4.74 -3.52
C LEU A 53 4.38 -4.03 -4.75
N ILE A 54 3.53 -3.66 -5.70
CA ILE A 54 3.91 -2.84 -6.85
C ILE A 54 3.05 -1.59 -6.81
N THR A 55 3.69 -0.43 -6.76
CA THR A 55 3.01 0.87 -6.66
C THR A 55 3.35 1.68 -7.90
N ILE A 56 2.34 2.22 -8.56
CA ILE A 56 2.48 3.20 -9.64
C ILE A 56 2.09 4.54 -9.04
N THR A 57 3.02 5.49 -9.04
CA THR A 57 2.83 6.78 -8.40
C THR A 57 3.73 7.83 -9.05
N HIS A 58 3.27 9.08 -9.03
CA HIS A 58 4.08 10.25 -9.37
C HIS A 58 4.58 10.98 -8.11
N ASP A 59 4.24 10.47 -6.91
CA ASP A 59 4.65 11.03 -5.63
C ASP A 59 6.04 10.49 -5.25
N MET A 60 7.00 11.41 -5.09
CA MET A 60 8.39 11.07 -4.78
C MET A 60 8.57 10.53 -3.35
N ASP A 61 7.73 10.94 -2.40
CA ASP A 61 7.80 10.44 -1.03
C ASP A 61 7.37 8.97 -0.96
N GLU A 62 6.42 8.57 -1.80
CA GLU A 62 6.06 7.15 -1.94
C GLU A 62 7.16 6.35 -2.63
N ALA A 63 7.73 6.88 -3.70
CA ALA A 63 8.84 6.22 -4.41
C ALA A 63 10.06 6.01 -3.50
N ALA A 64 10.35 6.97 -2.61
CA ALA A 64 11.45 6.88 -1.64
C ALA A 64 11.30 5.74 -0.61
N LEU A 65 10.07 5.27 -0.39
CA LEU A 65 9.78 4.14 0.52
C LEU A 65 9.90 2.78 -0.17
N ALA A 66 10.04 2.74 -1.49
CA ALA A 66 10.16 1.52 -2.25
C ALA A 66 11.53 0.88 -2.07
N ASP A 67 11.56 -0.46 -1.99
CA ASP A 67 12.81 -1.23 -1.98
C ASP A 67 13.54 -1.11 -3.33
N ARG A 68 12.78 -0.84 -4.41
CA ARG A 68 13.25 -0.68 -5.79
C ARG A 68 12.32 0.31 -6.53
N VAL A 69 12.91 1.17 -7.36
CA VAL A 69 12.23 2.09 -8.29
C VAL A 69 12.61 1.72 -9.72
#